data_AF-A0A0R3S180-F1
#
_entry.id   AF-A0A0R3S180-F1
#
_cell.length_a   1.000
_cell.length_b   1.000
_cell.length_c   1.000
_cell.angle_alpha   90.00
_cell.angle_beta   90.00
_cell.angle_gamma   90.00
#
_symmetry.space_group_name_H-M   'P 1'
#
loop_
_entity.id
_entity.type
_entity.pdbx_description
1 polymer ?
#
loop_
_entity_poly.entity_id
_entity_poly.type
_entity_poly.pdbx_seq_one_letter_code
_entity_poly.pdbx_strand_id
1 'polypeptide(L)'
;MTISYNMDIASGSSFNFFRLIFRWKGSIWKLCIKELCIWTLIFLNITFIYRSSYFLTDNQKVIFEKLANYFNTHLNFIPLTFMLGFFVQTVVKRWSVLFENMGYIESTSMYIGGYVYGKDDESRLLRRTMARYLCLTQLLVYRDISIRVWKRFPTYDSIIKAGFMLKNESEILQSVQLDFDKYWVPINWIYALIFRGRKSGKIVSDAFANKLCDEVKNFRHHLQILCNYDWVPIPLAYPQLVFLAVYVYFAICLISRQFIITERDAPNKSNVDLILPCVTMMEFIIFYGWMKVAEGLLNPFGEDDDDFESNFLLDKNLAVSMCMVDDASDDAPELQKDQFWPSYKTSVIYANESANGINKSSVCSATLSL
;
A
#
# COMPACT_ATOMS: atom_id res chain seq x y z
N MET A 1 5.20 -2.79 -10.16
CA MET A 1 5.04 -1.33 -10.03
C MET A 1 3.58 -1.05 -9.72
N THR A 2 3.33 -0.52 -8.51
CA THR A 2 2.06 0.06 -8.04
C THR A 2 1.48 0.99 -9.11
N ILE A 3 0.17 1.01 -9.27
CA ILE A 3 -0.46 1.64 -10.43
C ILE A 3 -0.77 3.10 -10.15
N SER A 4 0.01 4.01 -10.76
CA SER A 4 -0.29 5.43 -10.71
C SER A 4 -1.38 5.81 -11.73
N TYR A 5 -2.41 6.53 -11.26
CA TYR A 5 -3.47 7.12 -12.09
C TYR A 5 -3.71 8.60 -11.78
N ASN A 6 -2.82 9.24 -11.01
CA ASN A 6 -3.00 10.61 -10.51
C ASN A 6 -3.13 11.64 -11.65
N MET A 7 -2.36 11.49 -12.73
CA MET A 7 -2.44 12.42 -13.87
C MET A 7 -3.77 12.28 -14.64
N ASP A 8 -4.34 11.08 -14.70
CA ASP A 8 -5.58 10.82 -15.45
C ASP A 8 -6.80 11.49 -14.81
N ILE A 9 -6.72 11.75 -13.50
CA ILE A 9 -7.78 12.39 -12.69
C ILE A 9 -7.44 13.83 -12.27
N ALA A 10 -6.39 14.42 -12.84
CA ALA A 10 -5.94 15.77 -12.44
C ALA A 10 -6.93 16.90 -12.76
N SER A 11 -7.91 16.66 -13.63
CA SER A 11 -8.96 17.64 -13.99
C SER A 11 -10.34 17.15 -13.53
N GLY A 12 -11.31 18.04 -13.28
CA GLY A 12 -12.68 17.65 -12.91
C GLY A 12 -13.56 17.13 -14.07
N SER A 13 -12.97 16.47 -15.08
CA SER A 13 -13.72 16.04 -16.26
C SER A 13 -14.68 14.88 -15.95
N SER A 14 -15.91 14.97 -16.47
CA SER A 14 -16.92 13.90 -16.37
C SER A 14 -16.47 12.56 -16.97
N PHE A 15 -15.44 12.56 -17.84
CA PHE A 15 -14.91 11.35 -18.47
C PHE A 15 -13.84 10.62 -17.66
N ASN A 16 -13.34 11.18 -16.55
CA ASN A 16 -12.29 10.55 -15.75
C ASN A 16 -12.71 9.20 -15.18
N PHE A 17 -13.98 9.08 -14.79
CA PHE A 17 -14.53 7.81 -14.30
C PHE A 17 -14.37 6.70 -15.33
N PHE A 18 -14.66 6.98 -16.61
CA PHE A 18 -14.50 6.00 -17.68
C PHE A 18 -13.04 5.64 -17.91
N ARG A 19 -12.11 6.59 -17.78
CA ARG A 19 -10.66 6.30 -17.88
C ARG A 19 -10.18 5.33 -16.80
N LEU A 20 -10.77 5.39 -15.60
CA LEU A 20 -10.43 4.49 -14.50
C LEU A 20 -11.10 3.12 -14.65
N ILE A 21 -12.40 3.09 -14.93
CA ILE A 21 -13.15 1.82 -14.92
C ILE A 21 -12.68 0.86 -16.02
N PHE A 22 -12.15 1.35 -17.14
CA PHE A 22 -11.66 0.48 -18.22
C PHE A 22 -10.20 0.02 -18.05
N ARG A 23 -9.55 0.32 -16.92
CA ARG A 23 -8.22 -0.24 -16.62
C ARG A 23 -8.32 -1.71 -16.23
N TRP A 24 -7.33 -2.50 -16.64
CA TRP A 24 -7.27 -3.93 -16.32
C TRP A 24 -6.36 -4.25 -15.14
N LYS A 25 -5.13 -3.71 -15.14
CA LYS A 25 -4.16 -3.97 -14.08
C LYS A 25 -4.65 -3.33 -12.77
N GLY A 26 -4.57 -4.07 -11.66
CA GLY A 26 -5.05 -3.63 -10.33
C GLY A 26 -6.54 -3.26 -10.27
N SER A 27 -7.35 -3.63 -11.26
CA SER A 27 -8.75 -3.22 -11.30
C SER A 27 -9.67 -4.23 -10.64
N ILE A 28 -10.86 -3.75 -10.28
CA ILE A 28 -11.94 -4.58 -9.72
C ILE A 28 -12.33 -5.74 -10.65
N TRP A 29 -12.16 -5.56 -11.97
CA TRP A 29 -12.42 -6.60 -12.97
C TRP A 29 -11.46 -7.76 -12.81
N LYS A 30 -10.15 -7.49 -12.72
CA LYS A 30 -9.13 -8.52 -12.52
C LYS A 30 -9.36 -9.30 -11.23
N LEU A 31 -9.83 -8.61 -10.18
CA LEU A 31 -10.08 -9.18 -8.85
C LEU A 31 -11.34 -10.05 -8.76
N CYS A 32 -12.36 -9.79 -9.59
CA CYS A 32 -13.68 -10.44 -9.42
C CYS A 32 -14.09 -11.34 -10.58
N ILE A 33 -13.50 -11.19 -11.78
CA ILE A 33 -14.05 -11.83 -12.99
C ILE A 33 -14.10 -13.36 -12.88
N LYS A 34 -13.08 -13.98 -12.27
CA LYS A 34 -13.00 -15.44 -12.16
C LYS A 34 -14.12 -15.97 -11.26
N GLU A 35 -14.30 -15.34 -10.11
CA GLU A 35 -15.31 -15.72 -9.12
C GLU A 35 -16.72 -15.38 -9.60
N LEU A 36 -16.90 -14.25 -10.30
CA LEU A 36 -18.16 -13.91 -10.95
C LEU A 36 -18.51 -14.95 -12.03
N CYS A 37 -17.55 -15.39 -12.84
CA CYS A 37 -17.78 -16.45 -13.82
C CYS A 37 -18.20 -17.76 -13.15
N ILE A 38 -17.52 -18.18 -12.07
CA ILE A 38 -17.88 -19.38 -11.31
C ILE A 38 -19.28 -19.25 -10.71
N TRP A 39 -19.57 -18.14 -10.05
CA TRP A 39 -20.88 -17.86 -9.46
C TRP A 39 -21.98 -17.88 -10.53
N THR A 40 -21.74 -17.26 -11.69
CA THR A 40 -22.67 -17.24 -12.82
C THR A 40 -22.91 -18.63 -13.38
N LEU A 41 -21.86 -19.45 -13.54
CA LEU A 41 -22.00 -20.83 -14.01
C LEU A 41 -22.86 -21.65 -13.04
N ILE A 42 -22.62 -21.52 -11.72
CA ILE A 42 -23.42 -22.22 -10.71
C ILE A 42 -24.88 -21.73 -10.76
N PHE A 43 -25.09 -20.41 -10.87
CA PHE A 43 -26.43 -19.83 -10.99
C PHE A 43 -27.18 -20.41 -12.19
N LEU A 44 -26.56 -20.44 -13.37
CA LEU A 44 -27.15 -20.97 -14.59
C LEU A 44 -27.41 -22.48 -14.51
N ASN A 45 -26.54 -23.24 -13.83
CA ASN A 45 -26.79 -24.66 -13.57
C ASN A 45 -28.04 -24.86 -12.70
N ILE A 46 -28.21 -24.06 -11.65
CA ILE A 46 -29.43 -24.10 -10.82
C ILE A 46 -30.66 -23.69 -11.63
N THR A 47 -30.56 -22.64 -12.46
CA THR A 47 -31.63 -22.23 -13.37
C THR A 47 -32.02 -23.36 -14.32
N PHE A 48 -31.03 -24.06 -14.89
CA PHE A 48 -31.25 -25.19 -15.78
C PHE A 48 -31.95 -26.35 -15.07
N ILE A 49 -31.51 -26.71 -13.86
CA ILE A 49 -32.15 -27.74 -13.03
C ILE A 49 -33.61 -27.37 -12.71
N TYR A 50 -33.87 -26.11 -12.37
CA TYR A 50 -35.22 -25.63 -12.05
C TYR A 50 -36.16 -25.63 -13.27
N ARG A 51 -35.69 -25.14 -14.42
CA ARG A 51 -36.52 -25.03 -15.63
C ARG A 51 -36.75 -26.36 -16.32
N SER A 52 -35.71 -27.19 -16.39
CA SER A 52 -35.75 -28.47 -17.09
C SER A 52 -36.78 -29.41 -16.45
N SER A 53 -37.65 -29.98 -17.29
CA SER A 53 -38.64 -30.98 -16.89
C SER A 53 -38.02 -32.33 -16.51
N TYR A 54 -36.74 -32.54 -16.81
CA TYR A 54 -36.03 -33.79 -16.53
C TYR A 54 -35.54 -33.90 -15.08
N PHE A 55 -35.30 -32.78 -14.38
CA PHE A 55 -34.66 -32.79 -13.06
C PHE A 55 -35.61 -32.55 -11.89
N LEU A 56 -36.54 -31.59 -12.00
CA LEU A 56 -37.52 -31.29 -10.95
C LEU A 56 -38.95 -31.60 -11.41
N THR A 57 -39.66 -32.37 -10.59
CA THR A 57 -41.11 -32.57 -10.73
C THR A 57 -41.89 -31.30 -10.34
N ASP A 58 -43.15 -31.18 -10.77
CA ASP A 58 -43.97 -29.98 -10.50
C ASP A 58 -44.14 -29.68 -9.00
N ASN A 59 -44.21 -30.73 -8.17
CA ASN A 59 -44.26 -30.60 -6.71
C ASN A 59 -42.93 -30.10 -6.14
N GLN A 60 -41.79 -30.59 -6.66
CA GLN A 60 -40.46 -30.12 -6.24
C GLN A 60 -40.20 -28.68 -6.67
N LYS A 61 -40.71 -28.26 -7.84
CA LYS A 61 -40.66 -26.85 -8.26
C LYS A 61 -41.37 -25.93 -7.28
N VAL A 62 -42.54 -26.31 -6.77
CA VAL A 62 -43.23 -25.53 -5.71
C VAL A 62 -42.40 -25.41 -4.45
N ILE A 63 -41.74 -26.50 -4.02
CA ILE A 63 -40.88 -26.48 -2.83
C ILE A 63 -39.69 -25.53 -3.07
N PHE A 64 -39.07 -25.60 -4.25
CA PHE A 64 -37.98 -24.70 -4.64
C PHE A 64 -38.42 -23.23 -4.64
N GLU A 65 -39.59 -22.93 -5.21
CA GLU A 65 -40.17 -21.58 -5.24
C GLU A 65 -40.39 -21.01 -3.83
N LYS A 66 -40.93 -21.84 -2.92
CA LYS A 66 -41.11 -21.47 -1.51
C LYS A 66 -39.77 -21.24 -0.81
N LEU A 67 -38.78 -22.09 -1.07
CA LEU A 67 -37.44 -21.98 -0.51
C LEU A 67 -36.73 -20.71 -0.99
N ALA A 68 -36.83 -20.40 -2.29
CA ALA A 68 -36.28 -19.17 -2.87
C ALA A 68 -36.92 -17.93 -2.24
N ASN A 69 -38.25 -17.94 -2.06
CA ASN A 69 -38.95 -16.84 -1.39
C ASN A 69 -38.51 -16.68 0.08
N TYR A 70 -38.42 -17.79 0.83
CA TYR A 70 -37.95 -17.80 2.20
C TYR A 70 -36.57 -17.14 2.30
N PHE A 71 -35.60 -17.62 1.52
CA PHE A 71 -34.26 -17.04 1.50
C PHE A 71 -34.25 -15.56 1.10
N ASN A 72 -35.04 -15.16 0.09
CA ASN A 72 -35.12 -13.76 -0.32
C ASN A 72 -35.63 -12.85 0.80
N THR A 73 -36.64 -13.28 1.56
CA THR A 73 -37.14 -12.50 2.72
C THR A 73 -36.11 -12.39 3.84
N HIS A 74 -35.23 -13.39 3.99
CA HIS A 74 -34.22 -13.42 5.04
C HIS A 74 -32.86 -12.80 4.63
N LEU A 75 -32.64 -12.48 3.35
CA LEU A 75 -31.39 -11.83 2.89
C LEU A 75 -31.16 -10.46 3.53
N ASN A 76 -32.23 -9.72 3.83
CA ASN A 76 -32.14 -8.38 4.44
C ASN A 76 -31.60 -8.40 5.88
N PHE A 77 -31.54 -9.57 6.53
CA PHE A 77 -30.96 -9.69 7.87
C PHE A 77 -29.42 -9.65 7.88
N ILE A 78 -28.76 -9.75 6.73
CA ILE A 78 -27.29 -9.69 6.62
C ILE A 78 -26.88 -8.24 6.29
N PRO A 79 -26.34 -7.47 7.25
CA PRO A 79 -26.01 -6.05 7.04
C PRO A 79 -24.64 -5.90 6.36
N LEU A 80 -24.49 -6.38 5.12
CA LEU A 80 -23.21 -6.41 4.39
C LEU A 80 -22.54 -5.03 4.32
N THR A 81 -23.30 -3.99 3.99
CA THR A 81 -22.77 -2.63 3.83
C THR A 81 -22.09 -2.13 5.09
N PHE A 82 -22.71 -2.38 6.26
CA PHE A 82 -22.16 -1.97 7.54
C PHE A 82 -20.88 -2.76 7.85
N MET A 83 -20.94 -4.09 7.75
CA MET A 83 -19.80 -4.96 8.05
C MET A 83 -18.59 -4.66 7.16
N LEU A 84 -18.80 -4.54 5.85
CA LEU A 84 -17.75 -4.21 4.89
C LEU A 84 -17.22 -2.79 5.10
N GLY A 85 -18.08 -1.81 5.36
CA GLY A 85 -17.68 -0.42 5.61
C GLY A 85 -16.66 -0.29 6.73
N PHE A 86 -16.97 -0.84 7.91
CA PHE A 86 -16.06 -0.79 9.06
C PHE A 86 -14.78 -1.60 8.83
N PHE A 87 -14.90 -2.75 8.16
CA PHE A 87 -13.76 -3.60 7.88
C PHE A 87 -12.78 -2.92 6.92
N VAL A 88 -13.27 -2.44 5.79
CA VAL A 88 -12.46 -1.75 4.77
C VAL A 88 -11.82 -0.50 5.36
N GLN A 89 -12.55 0.31 6.13
CA GLN A 89 -11.97 1.48 6.79
C GLN A 89 -10.80 1.11 7.72
N THR A 90 -10.95 0.02 8.49
CA THR A 90 -9.89 -0.48 9.38
C THR A 90 -8.66 -0.90 8.57
N VAL A 91 -8.87 -1.65 7.48
CA VAL A 91 -7.79 -2.10 6.60
C VAL A 91 -7.07 -0.92 5.94
N VAL A 92 -7.81 0.02 5.34
CA VAL A 92 -7.23 1.22 4.70
C VAL A 92 -6.42 2.04 5.70
N LYS A 93 -6.91 2.23 6.93
CA LYS A 93 -6.16 2.93 7.98
C LYS A 93 -4.83 2.24 8.29
N ARG A 94 -4.81 0.91 8.41
CA ARG A 94 -3.57 0.16 8.64
C ARG A 94 -2.62 0.27 7.45
N TRP A 95 -3.15 0.16 6.23
CA TRP A 95 -2.40 0.33 5.00
C TRP A 95 -1.71 1.70 4.93
N SER A 96 -2.42 2.79 5.28
CA SER A 96 -1.85 4.14 5.32
C SER A 96 -0.69 4.25 6.31
N VAL A 97 -0.84 3.68 7.52
CA VAL A 97 0.23 3.68 8.51
C VAL A 97 1.46 2.93 7.99
N LEU A 98 1.28 1.77 7.35
CA LEU A 98 2.39 1.03 6.75
C LEU A 98 3.10 1.85 5.65
N PHE A 99 2.33 2.53 4.78
CA PHE A 99 2.88 3.38 3.73
C PHE A 99 3.72 4.55 4.29
N GLU A 100 3.22 5.25 5.30
CA GLU A 100 3.93 6.36 5.96
C GLU A 100 5.24 5.92 6.63
N ASN A 101 5.34 4.64 7.01
CA ASN A 101 6.46 4.09 7.77
C ASN A 101 7.44 3.27 6.92
N MET A 102 7.38 3.36 5.57
CA MET A 102 8.26 2.59 4.69
C MET A 102 9.76 2.84 4.89
N GLY A 103 10.17 3.94 5.53
CA GLY A 103 11.59 4.20 5.84
C GLY A 103 12.33 4.84 4.67
N TYR A 104 11.96 6.07 4.33
CA TYR A 104 12.72 6.91 3.42
C TYR A 104 14.03 7.38 4.10
N ILE A 105 15.14 7.34 3.36
CA ILE A 105 16.49 7.47 3.92
C ILE A 105 17.04 8.91 3.86
N GLU A 106 16.44 9.75 3.01
CA GLU A 106 16.96 11.04 2.58
C GLU A 106 17.26 11.96 3.76
N SER A 107 16.34 12.08 4.72
CA SER A 107 16.55 12.90 5.92
C SER A 107 17.81 12.46 6.68
N THR A 108 17.91 11.17 7.02
CA THR A 108 19.05 10.65 7.77
C THR A 108 20.36 10.76 6.98
N SER A 109 20.34 10.51 5.67
CA SER A 109 21.50 10.70 4.79
C SER A 109 21.93 12.15 4.69
N MET A 110 21.00 13.10 4.62
CA MET A 110 21.31 14.53 4.61
C MET A 110 22.06 14.95 5.87
N TYR A 111 21.62 14.47 7.03
CA TYR A 111 22.32 14.71 8.30
C TYR A 111 23.70 14.05 8.34
N ILE A 112 23.84 12.80 7.87
CA ILE A 112 25.15 12.13 7.79
C ILE A 112 26.12 12.92 6.88
N GLY A 113 25.65 13.32 5.70
CA GLY A 113 26.43 14.07 4.71
C GLY A 113 26.84 15.46 5.21
N GLY A 114 25.97 16.13 5.97
CA GLY A 114 26.23 17.48 6.48
C GLY A 114 27.01 17.55 7.80
N TYR A 115 26.91 16.53 8.67
CA TYR A 115 27.49 16.59 10.02
C TYR A 115 28.78 15.79 10.20
N VAL A 116 29.14 14.95 9.23
CA VAL A 116 30.43 14.24 9.21
C VAL A 116 31.39 14.94 8.26
N TYR A 117 32.31 15.70 8.83
CA TYR A 117 33.25 16.55 8.10
C TYR A 117 34.47 15.76 7.62
N GLY A 118 35.08 16.26 6.54
CA GLY A 118 36.33 15.76 5.98
C GLY A 118 36.16 15.19 4.57
N LYS A 119 37.13 15.48 3.72
CA LYS A 119 37.24 15.02 2.33
C LYS A 119 38.21 13.83 2.17
N ASP A 120 38.84 13.42 3.26
CA ASP A 120 39.71 12.26 3.32
C ASP A 120 38.92 10.95 3.26
N ASP A 121 39.62 9.89 2.86
CA ASP A 121 39.03 8.56 2.67
C ASP A 121 38.39 8.00 3.94
N GLU A 122 38.92 8.32 5.13
CA GLU A 122 38.34 7.86 6.40
C GLU A 122 36.98 8.51 6.68
N SER A 123 36.85 9.82 6.47
CA SER A 123 35.56 10.52 6.59
C SER A 123 34.54 10.03 5.57
N ARG A 124 34.99 9.82 4.32
CA ARG A 124 34.17 9.25 3.26
C ARG A 124 33.69 7.84 3.60
N LEU A 125 34.59 6.98 4.09
CA LEU A 125 34.29 5.63 4.53
C LEU A 125 33.28 5.63 5.68
N LEU A 126 33.44 6.53 6.66
CA LEU A 126 32.54 6.68 7.79
C LEU A 126 31.12 7.03 7.34
N ARG A 127 30.98 8.02 6.45
CA ARG A 127 29.70 8.45 5.87
C ARG A 127 29.00 7.33 5.10
N ARG A 128 29.70 6.73 4.13
CA ARG A 128 29.18 5.64 3.30
C ARG A 128 28.80 4.41 4.12
N THR A 129 29.57 4.08 5.15
CA THR A 129 29.28 2.92 6.02
C THR A 129 28.02 3.14 6.85
N MET A 130 27.83 4.33 7.44
CA MET A 130 26.60 4.63 8.18
C MET A 130 25.36 4.59 7.29
N ALA A 131 25.43 5.17 6.09
CA ALA A 131 24.34 5.10 5.11
C ALA A 131 24.01 3.65 4.72
N ARG A 132 25.04 2.84 4.44
CA ARG A 132 24.86 1.43 4.10
C ARG A 132 24.22 0.63 5.23
N TYR A 133 24.58 0.89 6.49
CA TYR A 133 23.98 0.22 7.64
C TYR A 133 22.50 0.56 7.83
N LEU A 134 22.06 1.76 7.46
CA LEU A 134 20.64 2.09 7.44
C LEU A 134 19.91 1.29 6.36
N CYS A 135 20.45 1.26 5.13
CA CYS A 135 19.89 0.44 4.04
C CYS A 135 19.91 -1.05 4.38
N LEU A 136 20.95 -1.54 5.05
CA LEU A 136 21.03 -2.92 5.50
C LEU A 136 19.96 -3.23 6.55
N THR A 137 19.74 -2.33 7.51
CA THR A 137 18.64 -2.48 8.50
C THR A 137 17.29 -2.59 7.80
N GLN A 138 17.03 -1.70 6.84
CA GLN A 138 15.79 -1.74 6.05
C GLN A 138 15.65 -3.04 5.26
N LEU A 139 16.72 -3.51 4.62
CA LEU A 139 16.71 -4.77 3.88
C LEU A 139 16.39 -5.95 4.79
N LEU A 140 17.01 -6.03 5.97
CA LEU A 140 16.75 -7.10 6.93
C LEU A 140 15.28 -7.12 7.35
N VAL A 141 14.71 -5.96 7.70
CA VAL A 141 13.28 -5.84 8.04
C VAL A 141 12.40 -6.24 6.85
N TYR A 142 12.69 -5.71 5.66
CA TYR A 142 11.89 -5.98 4.45
C TYR A 142 11.95 -7.44 4.02
N ARG A 143 13.08 -8.11 4.22
CA ARG A 143 13.23 -9.53 3.93
C ARG A 143 12.30 -10.38 4.79
N ASP A 144 12.01 -9.97 6.01
CA ASP A 144 11.17 -10.74 6.93
C ASP A 144 9.67 -10.48 6.71
N ILE A 145 9.30 -9.26 6.28
CA ILE A 145 7.88 -8.88 6.07
C ILE A 145 7.40 -8.93 4.60
N SER A 146 8.31 -8.91 3.61
CA SER A 146 7.94 -8.85 2.18
C SER A 146 8.37 -10.07 1.40
N ILE A 147 7.40 -10.73 0.77
CA ILE A 147 7.61 -11.93 -0.05
C ILE A 147 8.56 -11.63 -1.22
N ARG A 148 8.38 -10.47 -1.88
CA ARG A 148 9.22 -10.06 -3.03
C ARG A 148 10.66 -9.81 -2.64
N VAL A 149 10.90 -9.27 -1.45
CA VAL A 149 12.27 -8.99 -0.96
C VAL A 149 12.91 -10.28 -0.46
N TRP A 150 12.17 -11.13 0.23
CA TRP A 150 12.63 -12.47 0.61
C TRP A 150 13.09 -13.30 -0.58
N LYS A 151 12.30 -13.34 -1.67
CA LYS A 151 12.68 -14.02 -2.92
C LYS A 151 13.95 -13.45 -3.56
N ARG A 152 14.17 -12.14 -3.44
CA ARG A 152 15.38 -11.46 -3.95
C ARG A 152 16.60 -11.72 -3.07
N PHE A 153 16.43 -11.76 -1.75
CA PHE A 153 17.50 -11.90 -0.77
C PHE A 153 17.27 -13.09 0.19
N PRO A 154 17.27 -14.34 -0.29
CA PRO A 154 16.93 -15.49 0.54
C PRO A 154 17.98 -15.77 1.62
N THR A 155 19.25 -15.42 1.39
CA THR A 155 20.38 -15.75 2.28
C THR A 155 21.29 -14.55 2.55
N TYR A 156 22.07 -14.58 3.64
CA TYR A 156 23.07 -13.54 3.89
C TYR A 156 24.08 -13.40 2.74
N ASP A 157 24.46 -14.50 2.08
CA ASP A 157 25.33 -14.45 0.90
C ASP A 157 24.74 -13.62 -0.25
N SER A 158 23.43 -13.67 -0.46
CA SER A 158 22.76 -12.85 -1.48
C SER A 158 22.83 -11.36 -1.13
N ILE A 159 22.74 -11.01 0.15
CA ILE A 159 22.87 -9.65 0.66
C ILE A 159 24.31 -9.13 0.48
N ILE A 160 25.30 -10.00 0.75
CA ILE A 160 26.72 -9.69 0.56
C ILE A 160 27.03 -9.44 -0.91
N LYS A 161 26.58 -10.35 -1.80
CA LYS A 161 26.79 -10.21 -3.26
C LYS A 161 26.14 -8.95 -3.82
N ALA A 162 25.01 -8.52 -3.24
CA ALA A 162 24.33 -7.29 -3.62
C ALA A 162 25.00 -6.01 -3.07
N GLY A 163 26.00 -6.13 -2.18
CA GLY A 163 26.77 -5.00 -1.68
C GLY A 163 26.16 -4.25 -0.49
N PHE A 164 25.08 -4.77 0.12
CA PHE A 164 24.50 -4.18 1.34
C PHE A 164 25.31 -4.51 2.59
N MET A 165 26.04 -5.63 2.59
CA MET A 165 26.80 -6.14 3.74
C MET A 165 28.16 -6.66 3.28
N LEU A 166 29.20 -6.46 4.07
CA LEU A 166 30.51 -7.06 3.85
C LEU A 166 30.61 -8.43 4.55
N LYS A 167 31.57 -9.27 4.12
CA LYS A 167 31.73 -10.61 4.68
C LYS A 167 32.04 -10.61 6.18
N ASN A 168 32.97 -9.76 6.62
CA ASN A 168 33.32 -9.59 8.03
C ASN A 168 32.12 -9.08 8.87
N GLU A 169 31.29 -8.21 8.31
CA GLU A 169 30.08 -7.72 8.99
C GLU A 169 29.05 -8.85 9.13
N SER A 170 28.93 -9.71 8.12
CA SER A 170 28.07 -10.89 8.19
C SER A 170 28.52 -11.85 9.29
N GLU A 171 29.82 -12.09 9.40
CA GLU A 171 30.39 -12.93 10.46
C GLU A 171 30.08 -12.35 11.85
N ILE A 172 30.22 -11.04 12.03
CA ILE A 172 29.87 -10.36 13.30
C ILE A 172 28.37 -10.47 13.57
N LEU A 173 27.52 -10.19 12.58
CA LEU A 173 26.05 -10.29 12.72
C LEU A 173 25.61 -11.70 13.11
N GLN A 174 26.19 -12.72 12.47
CA GLN A 174 25.88 -14.11 12.75
C GLN A 174 26.43 -14.59 14.10
N SER A 175 27.55 -14.02 14.57
CA SER A 175 28.14 -14.37 15.87
C SER A 175 27.25 -13.99 17.07
N VAL A 176 26.31 -13.05 16.91
CA VAL A 176 25.35 -12.65 17.94
C VAL A 176 24.47 -13.84 18.33
N GLN A 177 24.66 -14.37 19.54
CA GLN A 177 23.91 -15.49 20.11
C GLN A 177 22.56 -15.00 20.64
N LEU A 178 21.60 -14.85 19.74
CA LEU A 178 20.21 -14.52 20.05
C LEU A 178 19.28 -15.26 19.08
N ASP A 179 18.18 -15.78 19.61
CA ASP A 179 17.12 -16.44 18.85
C ASP A 179 16.11 -15.45 18.23
N PHE A 180 16.29 -14.15 18.49
CA PHE A 180 15.44 -13.07 17.99
C PHE A 180 16.07 -12.35 16.80
N ASP A 181 15.25 -11.58 16.09
CA ASP A 181 15.67 -10.84 14.90
C ASP A 181 16.83 -9.89 15.17
N LYS A 182 17.74 -9.81 14.21
CA LYS A 182 19.04 -9.12 14.34
C LYS A 182 19.09 -7.81 13.55
N TYR A 183 17.96 -7.32 13.04
CA TYR A 183 17.90 -6.06 12.27
C TYR A 183 18.35 -4.84 13.08
N TRP A 184 18.35 -4.90 14.41
CA TRP A 184 18.84 -3.82 15.28
C TRP A 184 20.37 -3.68 15.29
N VAL A 185 21.11 -4.71 14.89
CA VAL A 185 22.57 -4.76 15.00
C VAL A 185 23.26 -3.67 14.15
N PRO A 186 22.91 -3.47 12.86
CA PRO A 186 23.51 -2.39 12.08
C PRO A 186 23.18 -0.99 12.63
N ILE A 187 22.00 -0.81 13.24
CA ILE A 187 21.66 0.44 13.95
C ILE A 187 22.64 0.67 15.11
N ASN A 188 22.91 -0.36 15.91
CA ASN A 188 23.88 -0.27 17.00
C ASN A 188 25.30 0.05 16.50
N TRP A 189 25.69 -0.51 15.35
CA TRP A 189 26.96 -0.15 14.70
C TRP A 189 27.01 1.32 14.29
N ILE A 190 25.90 1.90 13.80
CA ILE A 190 25.83 3.33 13.48
C ILE A 190 26.08 4.18 14.72
N TYR A 191 25.46 3.87 15.87
CA TYR A 191 25.73 4.59 17.12
C TYR A 191 27.23 4.54 17.48
N ALA A 192 27.86 3.37 17.38
CA ALA A 192 29.29 3.23 17.63
C ALA A 192 30.14 4.08 16.66
N LEU A 193 29.73 4.16 15.39
CA LEU A 193 30.39 4.99 14.38
C LEU A 193 30.20 6.49 14.64
N ILE A 194 29.02 6.94 15.07
CA ILE A 194 28.76 8.33 15.46
C ILE A 194 29.71 8.73 16.59
N PHE A 195 29.77 7.95 17.68
CA PHE A 195 30.63 8.30 18.81
C PHE A 195 32.13 8.20 18.48
N ARG A 196 32.53 7.27 17.60
CA ARG A 196 33.90 7.20 17.07
C ARG A 196 34.24 8.41 16.21
N GLY A 197 33.34 8.83 15.33
CA GLY A 197 33.46 10.05 14.52
C GLY A 197 33.56 11.30 15.40
N ARG A 198 32.80 11.34 16.49
CA ARG A 198 32.88 12.43 17.48
C ARG A 198 34.21 12.47 18.22
N LYS A 199 34.70 11.31 18.69
CA LYS A 199 35.99 11.19 19.40
C LYS A 199 37.19 11.54 18.51
N SER A 200 37.11 11.21 17.22
CA SER A 200 38.14 11.52 16.22
C SER A 200 38.03 12.95 15.65
N GLY A 201 37.06 13.74 16.08
CA GLY A 201 36.86 15.13 15.63
C GLY A 201 36.22 15.27 14.25
N LYS A 202 35.81 14.18 13.60
CA LYS A 202 35.08 14.20 12.32
C LYS A 202 33.66 14.72 12.46
N ILE A 203 33.07 14.53 13.64
CA ILE A 203 31.82 15.17 14.05
C ILE A 203 32.19 16.25 15.06
N VAL A 204 31.89 17.51 14.71
CA VAL A 204 32.46 18.68 15.38
C VAL A 204 31.92 18.87 16.80
N SER A 205 30.60 18.68 17.00
CA SER A 205 29.93 19.01 18.24
C SER A 205 29.08 17.86 18.79
N ASP A 206 28.87 17.87 20.11
CA ASP A 206 27.95 16.93 20.77
C ASP A 206 26.51 17.12 20.28
N ALA A 207 26.13 18.35 19.92
CA ALA A 207 24.83 18.65 19.33
C ALA A 207 24.62 17.92 17.99
N PHE A 208 25.64 17.89 17.12
CA PHE A 208 25.57 17.17 15.85
C PHE A 208 25.51 15.65 16.04
N ALA A 209 26.29 15.12 16.99
CA ALA A 209 26.23 13.71 17.35
C ALA A 209 24.84 13.33 17.88
N ASN A 210 24.25 14.12 18.78
CA ASN A 210 22.90 13.90 19.31
C ASN A 210 21.85 13.95 18.20
N LYS A 211 21.94 14.92 17.29
CA LYS A 211 20.99 15.02 16.19
C LYS A 211 21.10 13.83 15.22
N LEU A 212 22.30 13.33 14.92
CA LEU A 212 22.45 12.08 14.17
C LEU A 212 21.80 10.89 14.87
N CYS A 213 22.01 10.77 16.19
CA CYS A 213 21.39 9.75 17.02
C CYS A 213 19.85 9.80 16.97
N ASP A 214 19.26 10.99 16.99
CA ASP A 214 17.81 11.19 16.89
C ASP A 214 17.27 10.77 15.53
N GLU A 215 17.95 11.11 14.45
CA GLU A 215 17.52 10.76 13.09
C GLU A 215 17.62 9.26 12.82
N VAL A 216 18.68 8.61 13.32
CA VAL A 216 18.83 7.15 13.27
C VAL A 216 17.75 6.46 14.11
N LYS A 217 17.43 7.00 15.29
CA LYS A 217 16.33 6.50 16.15
C LYS A 217 14.99 6.63 15.45
N ASN A 218 14.71 7.77 14.81
CA ASN A 218 13.48 8.01 14.07
C ASN A 218 13.37 7.03 12.90
N PHE A 219 14.42 6.84 12.10
CA PHE A 219 14.42 5.85 11.02
C PHE A 219 14.12 4.43 11.52
N ARG A 220 14.81 4.00 12.60
CA ARG A 220 14.55 2.71 13.25
C ARG A 220 13.10 2.60 13.75
N HIS A 221 12.53 3.68 14.28
CA HIS A 221 11.16 3.69 14.77
C HIS A 221 10.15 3.39 13.65
N HIS A 222 10.29 4.02 12.49
CA HIS A 222 9.42 3.73 11.33
C HIS A 222 9.49 2.26 10.93
N LEU A 223 10.70 1.69 10.82
CA LEU A 223 10.86 0.27 10.51
C LEU A 223 10.26 -0.65 11.59
N GLN A 224 10.36 -0.27 12.87
CA GLN A 224 9.74 -1.01 13.97
C GLN A 224 8.20 -1.02 13.85
N ILE A 225 7.58 0.07 13.39
CA ILE A 225 6.14 0.11 13.15
C ILE A 225 5.75 -0.96 12.11
N LEU A 226 6.56 -1.15 11.05
CA LEU A 226 6.31 -2.20 10.07
C LEU A 226 6.34 -3.60 10.72
N CYS A 227 7.39 -3.90 11.51
CA CYS A 227 7.49 -5.18 12.24
C CYS A 227 6.29 -5.40 13.17
N ASN A 228 5.81 -4.37 13.87
CA ASN A 228 4.68 -4.49 14.78
C ASN A 228 3.37 -4.81 14.05
N TYR A 229 3.17 -4.24 12.86
CA TYR A 229 1.97 -4.48 12.06
C TYR A 229 1.96 -5.84 11.37
N ASP A 230 3.15 -6.36 11.03
CA ASP A 230 3.34 -7.73 10.55
C ASP A 230 3.13 -8.75 11.68
N TRP A 231 3.74 -8.52 12.85
CA TRP A 231 3.59 -9.38 14.02
C TRP A 231 2.15 -9.44 14.55
N VAL A 232 1.46 -8.30 14.56
CA VAL A 232 0.07 -8.19 15.07
C VAL A 232 -0.87 -7.78 13.94
N PRO A 233 -1.39 -8.74 13.16
CA PRO A 233 -2.41 -8.49 12.14
C PRO A 233 -3.77 -8.19 12.79
N ILE A 234 -4.77 -7.84 11.96
CA ILE A 234 -6.16 -7.77 12.41
C ILE A 234 -6.57 -9.14 12.98
N PRO A 235 -7.26 -9.21 14.15
CA PRO A 235 -7.67 -10.47 14.74
C PRO A 235 -8.40 -11.36 13.72
N LEU A 236 -7.93 -12.59 13.56
CA LEU A 236 -8.34 -13.51 12.49
C LEU A 236 -9.87 -13.68 12.38
N ALA A 237 -10.58 -13.68 13.51
CA ALA A 237 -12.04 -13.80 13.55
C ALA A 237 -12.76 -12.68 12.78
N TYR A 238 -12.16 -11.48 12.67
CA TYR A 238 -12.81 -10.34 12.05
C TYR A 238 -12.84 -10.44 10.51
N PRO A 239 -11.72 -10.66 9.79
CA PRO A 239 -11.76 -11.02 8.38
C PRO A 239 -12.61 -12.25 8.10
N GLN A 240 -12.51 -13.30 8.93
CA GLN A 240 -13.32 -14.52 8.77
C GLN A 240 -14.82 -14.21 8.77
N LEU A 241 -15.29 -13.42 9.74
CA LEU A 241 -16.70 -13.04 9.85
C LEU A 241 -17.17 -12.26 8.61
N VAL A 242 -16.39 -11.27 8.17
CA VAL A 242 -16.77 -10.41 7.04
C VAL A 242 -16.76 -11.20 5.73
N PHE A 243 -15.71 -11.99 5.48
CA PHE A 243 -15.62 -12.84 4.29
C PHE A 243 -16.74 -13.86 4.26
N LEU A 244 -16.98 -14.55 5.38
CA LEU A 244 -18.07 -15.52 5.49
C LEU A 244 -19.42 -14.86 5.22
N ALA A 245 -19.69 -13.67 5.75
CA ALA A 245 -20.95 -12.98 5.52
C ALA A 245 -21.19 -12.70 4.03
N VAL A 246 -20.16 -12.25 3.30
CA VAL A 246 -20.24 -12.00 1.85
C VAL A 246 -20.45 -13.30 1.07
N TYR A 247 -19.69 -14.35 1.39
CA TYR A 247 -19.82 -15.66 0.73
C TYR A 247 -21.20 -16.28 0.98
N VAL A 248 -21.69 -16.25 2.21
CA VAL A 248 -23.02 -16.77 2.59
C VAL A 248 -24.11 -15.96 1.89
N TYR A 249 -24.01 -14.63 1.85
CA TYR A 249 -24.96 -13.79 1.14
C TYR A 249 -25.08 -14.20 -0.34
N PHE A 250 -23.95 -14.31 -1.05
CA PHE A 250 -23.99 -14.68 -2.47
C PHE A 250 -24.31 -16.15 -2.72
N ALA A 251 -24.05 -17.04 -1.77
CA ALA A 251 -24.51 -18.43 -1.82
C ALA A 251 -26.04 -18.50 -1.69
N ILE A 252 -26.65 -17.70 -0.81
CA ILE A 252 -28.11 -17.60 -0.68
C ILE A 252 -28.72 -16.96 -1.95
N CYS A 253 -28.04 -15.97 -2.56
CA CYS A 253 -28.46 -15.36 -3.83
C CYS A 253 -28.53 -16.36 -5.00
N LEU A 254 -27.74 -17.45 -4.99
CA LEU A 254 -27.82 -18.50 -6.01
C LEU A 254 -29.20 -19.17 -6.10
N ILE A 255 -29.95 -19.19 -5.00
CA ILE A 255 -31.29 -19.80 -4.91
C ILE A 255 -32.36 -18.72 -4.88
N SER A 256 -32.21 -17.73 -4.01
CA SER A 256 -33.25 -16.70 -3.77
C SER A 256 -33.48 -15.75 -4.94
N ARG A 257 -32.46 -15.51 -5.78
CA ARG A 257 -32.55 -14.59 -6.94
C ARG A 257 -32.82 -15.31 -8.26
N GLN A 258 -33.22 -16.59 -8.21
CA GLN A 258 -33.61 -17.34 -9.39
C GLN A 258 -34.92 -16.78 -9.98
N PHE A 259 -35.00 -16.71 -11.31
CA PHE A 259 -36.20 -16.26 -12.01
C PHE A 259 -37.27 -17.36 -11.97
N ILE A 260 -38.29 -17.14 -11.15
CA ILE A 260 -39.41 -18.06 -10.96
C ILE A 260 -40.48 -17.82 -12.03
N ILE A 261 -40.73 -18.84 -12.85
CA ILE A 261 -41.69 -18.82 -13.95
C ILE A 261 -42.78 -19.83 -13.64
N THR A 262 -43.89 -19.32 -13.12
CA THR A 262 -45.00 -20.18 -12.67
C THR A 262 -46.32 -19.51 -13.06
N GLU A 263 -47.24 -20.30 -13.63
CA GLU A 263 -48.60 -19.81 -13.94
C GLU A 263 -49.42 -19.55 -12.67
N ARG A 264 -49.07 -20.22 -11.57
CA ARG A 264 -49.61 -20.04 -10.22
C ARG A 264 -49.29 -18.66 -9.68
N ASP A 265 -50.19 -18.12 -8.86
CA ASP A 265 -50.01 -16.85 -8.16
C ASP A 265 -49.03 -17.03 -6.98
N ALA A 266 -47.74 -16.90 -7.27
CA ALA A 266 -46.66 -17.01 -6.29
C ALA A 266 -46.10 -15.61 -5.97
N PRO A 267 -45.83 -15.30 -4.69
CA PRO A 267 -45.40 -13.96 -4.27
C PRO A 267 -44.03 -13.54 -4.83
N ASN A 268 -43.20 -14.50 -5.25
CA ASN A 268 -41.88 -14.29 -5.85
C ASN A 268 -41.86 -14.55 -7.37
N LYS A 269 -43.03 -14.58 -8.03
CA LYS A 269 -43.12 -14.71 -9.47
C LYS A 269 -42.38 -13.57 -10.16
N SER A 270 -41.51 -13.92 -11.11
CA SER A 270 -40.75 -12.92 -11.85
C SER A 270 -41.60 -12.28 -12.94
N ASN A 271 -41.70 -10.95 -12.94
CA ASN A 271 -42.40 -10.19 -13.99
C ASN A 271 -41.64 -10.21 -15.32
N VAL A 272 -40.32 -10.33 -15.26
CA VAL A 272 -39.42 -10.40 -16.41
C VAL A 272 -38.56 -11.64 -16.25
N ASP A 273 -38.53 -12.45 -17.29
CA ASP A 273 -37.71 -13.66 -17.34
C ASP A 273 -36.39 -13.41 -18.09
N LEU A 274 -35.32 -13.13 -17.34
CA LEU A 274 -33.98 -13.04 -17.90
C LEU A 274 -33.23 -14.33 -17.62
N ILE A 275 -32.45 -14.80 -18.59
CA ILE A 275 -31.55 -15.95 -18.37
C ILE A 275 -30.45 -15.59 -17.37
N LEU A 276 -30.00 -14.32 -17.39
CA LEU A 276 -28.89 -13.84 -16.60
C LEU A 276 -29.36 -12.81 -15.55
N PRO A 277 -28.99 -12.96 -14.26
CA PRO A 277 -29.38 -12.04 -13.20
C PRO A 277 -28.48 -10.81 -13.17
N CYS A 278 -28.57 -9.94 -14.18
CA CYS A 278 -27.66 -8.79 -14.38
C CYS A 278 -27.54 -7.88 -13.15
N VAL A 279 -28.64 -7.63 -12.43
CA VAL A 279 -28.65 -6.79 -11.22
C VAL A 279 -27.86 -7.45 -10.09
N THR A 280 -28.08 -8.74 -9.84
CA THR A 280 -27.33 -9.49 -8.81
C THR A 280 -25.86 -9.65 -9.17
N MET A 281 -25.53 -9.74 -10.46
CA MET A 281 -24.12 -9.70 -10.91
C MET A 281 -23.46 -8.34 -10.65
N MET A 282 -24.18 -7.23 -10.82
CA MET A 282 -23.67 -5.91 -10.42
C MET A 282 -23.50 -5.80 -8.90
N GLU A 283 -24.47 -6.28 -8.11
CA GLU A 283 -24.35 -6.37 -6.64
C GLU A 283 -23.12 -7.22 -6.24
N PHE A 284 -22.86 -8.32 -6.95
CA PHE A 284 -21.67 -9.15 -6.77
C PHE A 284 -20.40 -8.33 -6.99
N ILE A 285 -20.25 -7.66 -8.14
CA ILE A 285 -19.07 -6.85 -8.41
C ILE A 285 -18.87 -5.78 -7.33
N ILE A 286 -19.94 -5.16 -6.84
CA ILE A 286 -19.86 -4.13 -5.80
C ILE A 286 -19.42 -4.73 -4.47
N PHE A 287 -20.15 -5.70 -3.89
CA PHE A 287 -19.87 -6.19 -2.54
C PHE A 287 -18.70 -7.17 -2.49
N TYR A 288 -18.63 -8.11 -3.44
CA TYR A 288 -17.50 -9.02 -3.54
C TYR A 288 -16.22 -8.27 -3.94
N GLY A 289 -16.31 -7.31 -4.86
CA GLY A 289 -15.18 -6.47 -5.22
C GLY A 289 -14.73 -5.56 -4.08
N TRP A 290 -15.64 -5.00 -3.30
CA TRP A 290 -15.29 -4.22 -2.10
C TRP A 290 -14.59 -5.08 -1.05
N MET A 291 -15.04 -6.32 -0.85
CA MET A 291 -14.33 -7.32 -0.03
C MET A 291 -12.93 -7.61 -0.58
N LYS A 292 -12.79 -7.81 -1.90
CA LYS A 292 -11.50 -8.07 -2.56
C LYS A 292 -10.53 -6.90 -2.45
N VAL A 293 -11.01 -5.66 -2.50
CA VAL A 293 -10.19 -4.46 -2.22
C VAL A 293 -9.64 -4.52 -0.80
N ALA A 294 -10.44 -4.85 0.20
CA ALA A 294 -9.93 -5.04 1.55
C ALA A 294 -8.96 -6.22 1.66
N GLU A 295 -9.24 -7.34 0.99
CA GLU A 295 -8.37 -8.52 0.96
C GLU A 295 -6.98 -8.19 0.43
N GLY A 296 -6.87 -7.49 -0.71
CA GLY A 296 -5.58 -7.10 -1.28
C GLY A 296 -4.81 -6.10 -0.41
N LEU A 297 -5.50 -5.25 0.35
CA LEU A 297 -4.85 -4.28 1.24
C LEU A 297 -4.49 -4.84 2.62
N LEU A 298 -4.89 -6.08 2.96
CA LEU A 298 -4.58 -6.70 4.26
C LEU A 298 -3.08 -6.91 4.44
N ASN A 299 -2.37 -7.29 3.38
CA ASN A 299 -0.92 -7.45 3.37
C ASN A 299 -0.30 -6.74 2.15
N PRO A 300 0.04 -5.44 2.27
CA PRO A 300 0.58 -4.68 1.15
C PRO A 300 2.05 -5.00 0.81
N PHE A 301 2.67 -5.96 1.51
CA PHE A 301 4.04 -6.44 1.24
C PHE A 301 4.06 -7.74 0.43
N GLY A 302 2.92 -8.13 -0.12
CA GLY A 302 2.72 -9.33 -0.93
C GLY A 302 3.22 -9.22 -2.37
N GLU A 303 2.46 -9.83 -3.28
CA GLU A 303 2.79 -9.90 -4.71
C GLU A 303 1.72 -9.33 -5.64
N ASP A 304 0.69 -8.68 -5.12
CA ASP A 304 -0.41 -8.11 -5.90
C ASP A 304 0.03 -6.88 -6.71
N ASP A 305 -0.76 -6.50 -7.71
CA ASP A 305 -0.40 -5.41 -8.65
C ASP A 305 -0.19 -4.06 -7.94
N ASP A 306 -0.93 -3.81 -6.86
CA ASP A 306 -0.95 -2.55 -6.10
C ASP A 306 -0.23 -2.64 -4.75
N ASP A 307 0.45 -3.76 -4.48
CA ASP A 307 1.33 -3.88 -3.33
C ASP A 307 2.52 -2.91 -3.42
N PHE A 308 3.13 -2.66 -2.26
CA PHE A 308 4.28 -1.78 -2.16
C PHE A 308 5.49 -2.31 -2.94
N GLU A 309 6.19 -1.40 -3.62
CA GLU A 309 7.39 -1.71 -4.37
C GLU A 309 8.64 -1.68 -3.48
N SER A 310 8.69 -2.57 -2.50
CA SER A 310 9.78 -2.64 -1.51
C SER A 310 11.17 -2.82 -2.14
N ASN A 311 11.27 -3.60 -3.21
CA ASN A 311 12.54 -3.78 -3.96
C ASN A 311 13.01 -2.47 -4.61
N PHE A 312 12.09 -1.72 -5.22
CA PHE A 312 12.41 -0.41 -5.79
C PHE A 312 12.89 0.56 -4.72
N LEU A 313 12.20 0.59 -3.57
CA LEU A 313 12.59 1.49 -2.49
C LEU A 313 13.98 1.14 -1.92
N LEU A 314 14.32 -0.14 -1.79
CA LEU A 314 15.68 -0.55 -1.38
C LEU A 314 16.75 -0.06 -2.36
N ASP A 315 16.52 -0.23 -3.66
CA ASP A 315 17.46 0.22 -4.70
C ASP A 315 17.60 1.74 -4.73
N LYS A 316 16.47 2.44 -4.66
CA LYS A 316 16.42 3.90 -4.58
C LYS A 316 17.18 4.40 -3.35
N ASN A 317 16.87 3.86 -2.17
CA ASN A 317 17.48 4.31 -0.92
C ASN A 317 18.98 4.05 -0.92
N LEU A 318 19.44 2.90 -1.42
CA LEU A 318 20.87 2.62 -1.53
C LEU A 318 21.55 3.63 -2.48
N ALA A 319 21.03 3.83 -3.68
CA ALA A 319 21.64 4.73 -4.67
C ALA A 319 21.64 6.19 -4.20
N VAL A 320 20.50 6.68 -3.72
CA VAL A 320 20.33 8.07 -3.26
C VAL A 320 21.18 8.33 -2.02
N SER A 321 21.15 7.45 -1.02
CA SER A 321 21.95 7.65 0.19
C SER A 321 23.45 7.69 -0.10
N MET A 322 23.94 6.82 -0.98
CA MET A 322 25.35 6.80 -1.37
C MET A 322 25.78 8.08 -2.08
N CYS A 323 24.95 8.62 -2.97
CA CYS A 323 25.21 9.89 -3.63
C CYS A 323 25.20 11.06 -2.62
N MET A 324 24.19 11.12 -1.75
CA MET A 324 24.03 12.20 -0.76
C MET A 324 25.20 12.28 0.24
N VAL A 325 25.71 11.14 0.69
CA VAL A 325 26.76 11.11 1.72
C VAL A 325 28.18 11.08 1.14
N ASP A 326 28.31 11.01 -0.18
CA ASP A 326 29.60 10.95 -0.88
C ASP A 326 29.73 12.06 -1.91
N ASP A 327 29.19 11.84 -3.12
CA ASP A 327 29.37 12.73 -4.27
C ASP A 327 28.80 14.13 -4.02
N ALA A 328 27.64 14.22 -3.37
CA ALA A 328 26.96 15.49 -3.05
C ALA A 328 27.29 16.04 -1.64
N SER A 329 28.23 15.41 -0.93
CA SER A 329 28.62 15.84 0.42
C SER A 329 29.53 17.06 0.34
N ASP A 330 29.10 18.18 0.93
CA ASP A 330 29.85 19.45 0.92
C ASP A 330 30.15 19.97 -0.50
N ASP A 331 29.28 19.63 -1.47
CA ASP A 331 29.40 20.00 -2.88
C ASP A 331 28.32 21.03 -3.28
N ALA A 332 28.32 22.18 -2.61
CA ALA A 332 27.43 23.28 -2.94
C ALA A 332 28.01 24.09 -4.13
N PRO A 333 27.16 24.54 -5.09
CA PRO A 333 27.59 25.48 -6.11
C PRO A 333 28.15 26.78 -5.53
N GLU A 334 29.01 27.46 -6.29
CA GLU A 334 29.54 28.76 -5.88
C GLU A 334 28.41 29.78 -5.64
N LEU A 335 28.59 30.59 -4.59
CA LEU A 335 27.62 31.61 -4.22
C LEU A 335 27.59 32.73 -5.26
N GLN A 336 26.44 32.94 -5.88
CA GLN A 336 26.19 34.00 -6.84
C GLN A 336 24.97 34.84 -6.42
N LYS A 337 24.97 36.10 -6.83
CA LYS A 337 23.79 36.97 -6.67
C LYS A 337 22.70 36.44 -7.60
N ASP A 338 21.52 36.20 -7.05
CA ASP A 338 20.37 35.79 -7.84
C ASP A 338 19.83 36.97 -8.68
N GLN A 339 18.95 36.65 -9.63
CA GLN A 339 18.35 37.62 -10.55
C GLN A 339 17.50 38.70 -9.87
N PHE A 340 17.09 38.50 -8.61
CA PHE A 340 16.27 39.45 -7.86
C PHE A 340 17.11 40.32 -6.91
N TRP A 341 18.39 40.03 -6.74
CA TRP A 341 19.31 40.77 -5.87
C TRP A 341 19.26 42.31 -6.03
N PRO A 342 19.20 42.89 -7.25
CA PRO A 342 19.13 44.35 -7.40
C PRO A 342 17.73 44.96 -7.26
N SER A 343 16.65 44.14 -7.23
CA SER A 343 15.27 44.64 -7.24
C SER A 343 14.60 44.53 -5.87
N TYR A 344 13.98 45.61 -5.41
CA TYR A 344 13.11 45.61 -4.22
C TYR A 344 11.73 44.97 -4.47
N LYS A 345 11.39 44.63 -5.73
CA LYS A 345 10.11 43.99 -6.10
C LYS A 345 10.36 42.80 -7.04
N THR A 346 9.94 41.62 -6.61
CA THR A 346 9.88 40.41 -7.43
C THR A 346 8.58 40.41 -8.23
N SER A 347 8.65 40.45 -9.56
CA SER A 347 7.48 40.26 -10.44
C SER A 347 7.05 38.81 -10.47
N VAL A 348 5.77 38.56 -10.76
CA VAL A 348 5.26 37.18 -10.85
C VAL A 348 5.63 36.59 -12.20
N ILE A 349 6.25 35.40 -12.18
CA ILE A 349 6.77 34.71 -13.37
C ILE A 349 5.81 33.58 -13.71
N TYR A 350 5.20 33.63 -14.90
CA TYR A 350 4.31 32.58 -15.41
C TYR A 350 4.66 32.24 -16.85
N ALA A 351 4.55 30.96 -17.21
CA ALA A 351 4.52 30.54 -18.60
C ALA A 351 3.20 30.99 -19.23
N ASN A 352 3.19 31.27 -20.55
CA ASN A 352 2.02 31.79 -21.27
C ASN A 352 0.74 30.98 -21.01
N GLU A 353 0.84 29.65 -20.96
CA GLU A 353 -0.29 28.74 -20.73
C GLU A 353 -0.87 28.83 -19.31
N SER A 354 -0.08 29.30 -18.33
CA SER A 354 -0.46 29.42 -16.91
C SER A 354 -0.89 30.83 -16.50
N ALA A 355 -0.69 31.82 -17.38
CA ALA A 355 -0.93 33.24 -17.07
C ALA A 355 -2.42 33.60 -16.86
N ASN A 356 -3.34 32.78 -17.37
CA ASN A 356 -4.78 33.03 -17.24
C ASN A 356 -5.36 32.64 -15.86
N GLY A 357 -4.59 31.96 -15.00
CA GLY A 357 -5.03 31.48 -13.69
C GLY A 357 -4.57 32.34 -12.50
N ILE A 358 -4.10 33.57 -12.74
CA ILE A 358 -3.51 34.41 -11.70
C ILE A 358 -4.59 34.95 -10.77
N ASN A 359 -4.69 34.36 -9.58
CA ASN A 359 -5.48 34.91 -8.48
C ASN A 359 -4.67 35.97 -7.72
N LYS A 360 -5.30 37.10 -7.42
CA LYS A 360 -4.75 38.07 -6.45
C LYS A 360 -4.67 37.41 -5.07
N SER A 361 -3.73 37.86 -4.25
CA SER A 361 -3.55 37.36 -2.88
C SER A 361 -4.85 37.47 -2.08
N SER A 362 -5.42 36.33 -1.67
CA SER A 362 -6.62 36.26 -0.85
C SER A 362 -6.22 36.20 0.62
N VAL A 363 -5.73 37.33 1.16
CA VAL A 363 -5.19 37.38 2.53
C VAL A 363 -6.31 37.33 3.59
N CYS A 364 -7.50 37.87 3.30
CA CYS A 364 -8.66 37.79 4.18
C CYS A 364 -9.97 37.93 3.39
N SER A 365 -11.05 37.32 3.88
CA SER A 365 -12.41 37.51 3.36
C SER A 365 -13.02 38.88 3.70
N ALA A 366 -12.41 39.64 4.62
CA ALA A 366 -12.89 40.92 5.12
C ALA A 366 -11.87 42.06 4.95
N THR A 367 -11.35 42.25 3.74
CA THR A 367 -10.61 43.49 3.42
C THR A 367 -11.59 44.65 3.27
N LEU A 368 -11.42 45.71 4.06
CA LEU A 368 -12.14 46.98 3.95
C LEU A 368 -12.05 47.50 2.51
N SER A 369 -13.19 47.61 1.84
CA SER A 369 -13.33 48.40 0.62
C SER A 369 -13.08 49.87 0.97
N LEU A 370 -11.92 50.40 0.57
CA LEU A 370 -11.67 51.84 0.54
C LEU A 370 -12.32 52.46 -0.70
#